data_AF-A0A7K3X0H0-F1
#
_entry.id   AF-A0A7K3X0H0-F1
#
_cell.length_a   1.000
_cell.length_b   1.000
_cell.length_c   1.000
_cell.angle_alpha   90.00
_cell.angle_beta   90.00
_cell.angle_gamma   90.00
#
_symmetry.space_group_name_H-M   'P 1'
#
loop_
_entity.id
_entity.type
_entity.pdbx_description
1 polymer ?
#
loop_
_entity_poly.entity_id
_entity_poly.type
_entity_poly.pdbx_seq_one_letter_code
_entity_poly.pdbx_strand_id
1 'polypeptide(L)'
;MTKRLRLLWTAATLLLALGLTACGKDAADQNGGDWADGRSRAPATSAAAPTEAPNAAESGRPKSRPTESASTPPFTMPTKAAGTPSARKVVDAFKAAGLAVPNVRDRSKDCGPDGVGVGCAQLVATDAVSVYVFPDEASATNQTEVWGTDAYRKGAVVLNYLGTKTSATERKRYDGVLAKLA
;
A
#
# COMPACT_ATOMS: atom_id res chain seq x y z
N MET A 1 -33.42 -47.80 14.65
CA MET A 1 -33.16 -47.32 16.02
C MET A 1 -32.81 -45.85 15.98
N THR A 2 -33.79 -45.03 16.32
CA THR A 2 -33.76 -43.56 16.38
C THR A 2 -33.18 -43.11 17.71
N LYS A 3 -32.21 -42.20 17.70
CA LYS A 3 -32.01 -41.25 18.80
C LYS A 3 -31.80 -39.85 18.25
N ARG A 4 -32.90 -39.10 18.22
CA ARG A 4 -32.90 -37.64 18.28
C ARG A 4 -32.56 -37.25 19.71
N LEU A 5 -31.69 -36.27 19.91
CA LEU A 5 -31.73 -35.47 21.14
C LEU A 5 -31.63 -34.00 20.76
N ARG A 6 -32.78 -33.33 20.87
CA ARG A 6 -32.93 -31.89 20.92
C ARG A 6 -32.53 -31.44 22.32
N LEU A 7 -31.81 -30.32 22.44
CA LEU A 7 -31.95 -29.43 23.59
C LEU A 7 -31.59 -28.00 23.18
N LEU A 8 -32.66 -27.21 23.05
CA LEU A 8 -32.69 -25.76 23.05
C LEU A 8 -32.36 -25.25 24.45
N TRP A 9 -31.47 -24.26 24.58
CA TRP A 9 -31.39 -23.31 25.69
C TRP A 9 -31.36 -21.90 25.07
N THR A 10 -32.49 -21.17 25.09
CA THR A 10 -32.79 -20.01 25.97
C THR A 10 -31.81 -18.84 25.82
N ALA A 11 -32.22 -17.71 25.23
CA ALA A 11 -32.81 -16.52 25.89
C ALA A 11 -31.82 -15.85 26.87
N ALA A 12 -31.63 -14.54 26.99
CA ALA A 12 -32.13 -13.32 26.36
C ALA A 12 -31.26 -12.17 26.93
N THR A 13 -31.25 -11.04 26.21
CA THR A 13 -31.04 -9.66 26.71
C THR A 13 -29.77 -9.25 27.46
N LEU A 14 -29.10 -8.22 26.94
CA LEU A 14 -28.94 -6.97 27.71
C LEU A 14 -28.76 -5.76 26.77
N LEU A 15 -29.73 -4.85 26.83
CA LEU A 15 -29.63 -3.46 26.39
C LEU A 15 -28.69 -2.71 27.35
N LEU A 16 -27.75 -1.94 26.79
CA LEU A 16 -27.23 -0.74 27.46
C LEU A 16 -27.15 0.39 26.43
N ALA A 17 -28.15 1.27 26.53
CA ALA A 17 -28.05 2.63 26.04
C ALA A 17 -27.30 3.45 27.09
N LEU A 18 -26.21 4.10 26.68
CA LEU A 18 -25.58 5.21 27.39
C LEU A 18 -25.36 6.33 26.37
N GLY A 19 -26.27 7.29 26.39
CA GLY A 19 -26.04 8.59 25.79
C GLY A 19 -25.06 9.38 26.66
N LEU A 20 -24.04 9.95 26.04
CA LEU A 20 -23.24 11.04 26.60
C LEU A 20 -23.26 12.18 25.59
N THR A 21 -24.02 13.22 25.93
CA THR A 21 -23.88 14.56 25.39
C THR A 21 -22.50 15.09 25.78
N ALA A 22 -21.65 15.37 24.80
CA ALA A 22 -20.46 16.20 24.98
C ALA A 22 -20.45 17.27 23.88
N CYS A 23 -21.00 18.44 24.23
CA CYS A 23 -20.73 19.69 23.56
C CYS A 23 -19.33 20.13 24.01
N GLY A 24 -18.32 19.96 23.16
CA GLY A 24 -16.95 20.44 23.38
C GLY A 24 -16.63 21.51 22.34
N LYS A 25 -16.67 22.77 22.76
CA LYS A 25 -16.35 23.96 21.98
C LYS A 25 -14.91 24.40 22.29
N ASP A 26 -14.15 24.54 21.21
CA ASP A 26 -12.94 25.34 20.96
C ASP A 26 -11.55 24.99 21.54
N ALA A 27 -10.61 25.11 20.59
CA ALA A 27 -9.20 25.50 20.66
C ALA A 27 -8.13 24.41 20.90
N ALA A 28 -7.55 23.94 19.80
CA ALA A 28 -6.11 23.75 19.70
C ALA A 28 -5.64 24.00 18.25
N ASP A 29 -4.86 25.07 18.14
CA ASP A 29 -3.82 25.43 17.18
C ASP A 29 -3.52 24.57 15.94
N GLN A 30 -3.51 25.29 14.80
CA GLN A 30 -2.36 25.49 13.91
C GLN A 30 -1.46 24.30 13.58
N ASN A 31 -1.63 23.75 12.37
CA ASN A 31 -0.55 23.71 11.37
C ASN A 31 -1.16 23.47 9.98
N GLY A 32 -1.72 24.53 9.39
CA GLY A 32 -2.17 24.54 8.02
C GLY A 32 -1.01 24.93 7.11
N GLY A 33 -0.51 23.94 6.36
CA GLY A 33 0.10 24.12 5.04
C GLY A 33 1.20 25.16 4.90
N ASP A 34 2.43 24.80 5.26
CA ASP A 34 3.62 25.45 4.71
C ASP A 34 4.12 24.64 3.52
N TRP A 35 3.57 24.90 2.33
CA TRP A 35 4.22 24.74 1.02
C TRP A 35 3.50 25.64 0.01
N ALA A 36 4.25 26.53 -0.64
CA ALA A 36 3.85 27.64 -1.52
C ALA A 36 3.48 28.92 -0.73
N ASP A 37 4.17 30.05 -0.81
CA ASP A 37 4.91 30.63 -1.93
C ASP A 37 6.09 31.47 -1.41
N GLY A 38 7.30 31.18 -1.90
CA GLY A 38 8.45 32.05 -1.72
C GLY A 38 8.26 33.35 -2.49
N ARG A 39 7.75 34.40 -1.83
CA ARG A 39 7.88 35.79 -2.30
C ARG A 39 8.41 36.66 -1.17
N SER A 40 9.72 36.90 -1.22
CA SER A 40 10.39 37.93 -0.44
C SER A 40 9.72 39.29 -0.68
N ARG A 41 9.29 39.92 0.41
CA ARG A 41 8.77 41.29 0.45
C ARG A 41 9.95 42.26 0.33
N ALA A 42 10.02 43.03 -0.76
CA ALA A 42 10.87 44.23 -0.84
C ALA A 42 10.03 45.48 -0.45
N PRO A 43 10.61 46.50 0.21
CA PRO A 43 9.87 47.68 0.63
C PRO A 43 9.69 48.71 -0.51
N ALA A 44 8.67 49.56 -0.34
CA ALA A 44 8.16 50.57 -1.27
C ALA A 44 9.17 51.65 -1.70
N THR A 45 8.95 52.31 -2.85
CA THR A 45 8.82 53.79 -3.03
C THR A 45 8.57 54.17 -4.52
N SER A 46 7.56 55.04 -4.74
CA SER A 46 7.26 56.03 -5.82
C SER A 46 7.16 55.73 -7.33
N ALA A 47 5.93 55.94 -7.84
CA ALA A 47 5.47 56.82 -8.94
C ALA A 47 6.27 57.05 -10.25
N ALA A 48 5.64 56.76 -11.41
CA ALA A 48 5.34 57.70 -12.53
C ALA A 48 4.70 56.98 -13.76
N ALA A 49 4.09 57.79 -14.64
CA ALA A 49 3.13 57.53 -15.73
C ALA A 49 3.54 56.63 -16.94
N PRO A 50 2.59 56.24 -17.84
CA PRO A 50 2.85 55.35 -18.99
C PRO A 50 3.25 56.13 -20.26
N THR A 51 3.94 55.51 -21.24
CA THR A 51 3.83 55.73 -22.73
C THR A 51 4.89 54.93 -23.55
N GLU A 52 4.42 54.34 -24.67
CA GLU A 52 5.06 53.89 -25.93
C GLU A 52 6.18 52.82 -26.05
N ALA A 53 5.76 51.64 -26.53
CA ALA A 53 6.01 51.07 -27.89
C ALA A 53 7.44 50.59 -28.30
N PRO A 54 7.59 49.88 -29.45
CA PRO A 54 7.99 48.46 -29.50
C PRO A 54 9.38 48.24 -30.13
N ASN A 55 10.08 47.13 -29.85
CA ASN A 55 10.97 46.52 -30.84
C ASN A 55 11.44 45.11 -30.46
N ALA A 56 11.49 44.28 -31.48
CA ALA A 56 11.90 42.88 -31.46
C ALA A 56 13.40 42.73 -31.15
N ALA A 57 13.73 41.74 -30.33
CA ALA A 57 15.02 41.06 -30.38
C ALA A 57 14.80 39.58 -30.06
N GLU A 58 14.92 38.78 -31.11
CA GLU A 58 15.09 37.34 -31.06
C GLU A 58 16.23 36.99 -30.09
N SER A 59 15.93 36.18 -29.08
CA SER A 59 16.94 35.54 -28.24
C SER A 59 16.34 34.23 -27.76
N GLY A 60 16.72 33.15 -28.46
CA GLY A 60 16.31 31.80 -28.15
C GLY A 60 16.54 31.50 -26.67
N ARG A 61 15.44 31.29 -25.92
CA ARG A 61 15.54 30.63 -24.62
C ARG A 61 16.03 29.21 -24.90
N PRO A 62 17.20 28.79 -24.40
CA PRO A 62 17.48 27.37 -24.33
C PRO A 62 16.37 26.77 -23.48
N LYS A 63 15.62 25.82 -24.05
CA LYS A 63 14.74 24.95 -23.29
C LYS A 63 15.67 24.15 -22.38
N SER A 64 15.87 24.62 -21.14
CA SER A 64 16.61 23.88 -20.12
C SER A 64 15.85 22.58 -19.89
N ARG A 65 16.25 21.52 -20.61
CA ARG A 65 15.85 20.15 -20.28
C ARG A 65 16.44 19.91 -18.88
N PRO A 66 15.62 19.55 -17.88
CA PRO A 66 16.14 19.14 -16.58
C PRO A 66 17.21 18.08 -16.83
N THR A 67 18.46 18.44 -16.55
CA THR A 67 19.58 17.52 -16.70
C THR A 67 19.50 16.65 -15.45
N GLU A 68 19.04 15.41 -15.62
CA GLU A 68 18.96 14.45 -14.53
C GLU A 68 20.34 14.37 -13.87
N SER A 69 20.42 14.75 -12.59
CA SER A 69 21.66 14.71 -11.82
C SER A 69 22.19 13.28 -11.84
N ALA A 70 23.38 13.09 -12.39
CA ALA A 70 24.08 11.81 -12.48
C ALA A 70 24.53 11.22 -11.11
N SER A 71 24.01 11.76 -10.00
CA SER A 71 24.46 11.46 -8.63
C SER A 71 23.47 10.60 -7.83
N THR A 72 22.39 10.10 -8.44
CA THR A 72 21.49 9.17 -7.75
C THR A 72 22.16 7.80 -7.65
N PRO A 73 22.47 7.29 -6.44
CA PRO A 73 23.04 5.95 -6.29
C PRO A 73 22.09 4.91 -6.89
N PRO A 74 22.63 3.81 -7.46
CA PRO A 74 21.81 2.80 -8.09
C PRO A 74 20.86 2.18 -7.07
N PHE A 75 19.60 1.98 -7.49
CA PHE A 75 18.60 1.33 -6.66
C PHE A 75 19.07 -0.08 -6.29
N THR A 76 19.04 -0.39 -5.00
CA THR A 76 19.30 -1.75 -4.50
C THR A 76 17.99 -2.36 -4.03
N MET A 77 17.72 -3.58 -4.49
CA MET A 77 16.53 -4.33 -4.10
C MET A 77 16.47 -4.55 -2.58
N PRO A 78 15.31 -4.31 -1.94
CA PRO A 78 15.12 -4.63 -0.53
C PRO A 78 15.33 -6.11 -0.26
N THR A 79 15.88 -6.43 0.91
CA THR A 79 15.97 -7.81 1.41
C THR A 79 14.92 -8.05 2.48
N LYS A 80 14.35 -9.25 2.50
CA LYS A 80 13.40 -9.68 3.53
C LYS A 80 14.09 -9.80 4.90
N ALA A 81 13.39 -9.40 5.96
CA ALA A 81 13.81 -9.63 7.34
C ALA A 81 14.11 -11.11 7.67
N ALA A 82 15.03 -11.33 8.60
CA ALA A 82 15.32 -12.65 9.15
C ALA A 82 14.08 -13.22 9.87
N GLY A 83 13.85 -14.52 9.73
CA GLY A 83 12.68 -15.20 10.34
C GLY A 83 11.39 -15.12 9.52
N THR A 84 11.23 -14.15 8.62
CA THR A 84 10.06 -14.10 7.73
C THR A 84 10.09 -15.25 6.71
N PRO A 85 8.97 -15.97 6.48
CA PRO A 85 8.89 -16.96 5.40
C PRO A 85 9.23 -16.35 4.03
N SER A 86 9.94 -17.08 3.18
CA SER A 86 10.11 -16.66 1.79
C SER A 86 8.81 -16.83 1.00
N ALA A 87 8.66 -16.07 -0.10
CA ALA A 87 7.48 -16.20 -0.97
C ALA A 87 7.31 -17.64 -1.48
N ARG A 88 8.44 -18.30 -1.84
CA ARG A 88 8.45 -19.71 -2.25
C ARG A 88 7.95 -20.64 -1.14
N LYS A 89 8.39 -20.44 0.11
CA LYS A 89 7.96 -21.25 1.26
C LYS A 89 6.45 -21.14 1.50
N VAL A 90 5.88 -19.96 1.30
CA VAL A 90 4.42 -19.74 1.39
C VAL A 90 3.68 -20.50 0.29
N VAL A 91 4.14 -20.41 -0.96
CA VAL A 91 3.55 -21.17 -2.08
C VAL A 91 3.64 -22.67 -1.85
N ASP A 92 4.76 -23.16 -1.32
CA ASP A 92 4.91 -24.59 -1.02
C ASP A 92 4.03 -25.02 0.16
N ALA A 93 3.75 -24.14 1.12
CA ALA A 93 2.74 -24.39 2.16
C ALA A 93 1.32 -24.47 1.56
N PHE A 94 0.98 -23.67 0.55
CA PHE A 94 -0.29 -23.80 -0.16
C PHE A 94 -0.44 -25.16 -0.86
N LYS A 95 0.62 -25.61 -1.55
CA LYS A 95 0.66 -26.96 -2.15
C LYS A 95 0.46 -28.04 -1.10
N ALA A 96 1.19 -27.95 0.01
CA ALA A 96 1.11 -28.92 1.10
C ALA A 96 -0.28 -28.96 1.75
N ALA A 97 -1.00 -27.84 1.74
CA ALA A 97 -2.38 -27.74 2.20
C ALA A 97 -3.44 -28.19 1.16
N GLY A 98 -3.01 -28.67 -0.02
CA GLY A 98 -3.90 -29.12 -1.09
C GLY A 98 -4.59 -27.98 -1.85
N LEU A 99 -4.02 -26.77 -1.83
CA LEU A 99 -4.53 -25.63 -2.60
C LEU A 99 -3.89 -25.58 -3.99
N ALA A 100 -4.64 -25.02 -4.95
CA ALA A 100 -4.18 -24.90 -6.32
C ALA A 100 -3.14 -23.78 -6.45
N VAL A 101 -2.00 -24.06 -7.09
CA VAL A 101 -0.99 -23.03 -7.36
C VAL A 101 -0.56 -23.10 -8.83
N PRO A 102 -1.48 -22.80 -9.75
CA PRO A 102 -1.21 -22.87 -11.17
C PRO A 102 -0.15 -21.84 -11.58
N ASN A 103 0.66 -22.19 -12.58
CA ASN A 103 1.56 -21.25 -13.26
C ASN A 103 2.47 -20.43 -12.34
N VAL A 104 3.13 -21.10 -11.38
CA VAL A 104 4.03 -20.44 -10.44
C VAL A 104 5.19 -19.73 -11.16
N ARG A 105 5.31 -18.42 -10.99
CA ARG A 105 6.38 -17.58 -11.52
C ARG A 105 7.08 -16.82 -10.41
N ASP A 106 8.40 -16.84 -10.40
CA ASP A 106 9.17 -15.87 -9.63
C ASP A 106 9.18 -14.55 -10.41
N ARG A 107 8.65 -13.51 -9.77
CA ARG A 107 8.52 -12.16 -10.31
C ARG A 107 9.17 -11.15 -9.37
N SER A 108 10.10 -11.59 -8.51
CA SER A 108 10.78 -10.73 -7.53
C SER A 108 11.49 -9.54 -8.18
N LYS A 109 11.96 -9.68 -9.43
CA LYS A 109 12.52 -8.56 -10.21
C LYS A 109 11.52 -7.41 -10.44
N ASP A 110 10.22 -7.69 -10.43
CA ASP A 110 9.20 -6.68 -10.64
C ASP A 110 8.95 -5.85 -9.37
N CYS A 111 9.51 -6.23 -8.23
CA CYS A 111 9.37 -5.44 -7.00
C CYS A 111 10.14 -4.11 -7.06
N GLY A 112 11.15 -4.01 -7.92
CA GLY A 112 11.95 -2.81 -8.12
C GLY A 112 11.28 -1.75 -9.00
N PRO A 113 11.95 -0.60 -9.22
CA PRO A 113 11.42 0.53 -9.98
C PRO A 113 11.10 0.20 -11.44
N ASP A 114 11.77 -0.81 -12.02
CA ASP A 114 11.55 -1.25 -13.41
C ASP A 114 10.32 -2.17 -13.58
N GLY A 115 9.62 -2.48 -12.49
CA GLY A 115 8.48 -3.39 -12.47
C GLY A 115 7.19 -2.74 -11.93
N VAL A 116 6.52 -3.42 -11.01
CA VAL A 116 5.34 -2.89 -10.31
C VAL A 116 5.71 -1.82 -9.27
N GLY A 117 7.00 -1.69 -8.90
CA GLY A 117 7.48 -0.62 -8.04
C GLY A 117 6.93 -0.63 -6.61
N VAL A 118 6.37 -1.75 -6.15
CA VAL A 118 5.73 -1.85 -4.82
C VAL A 118 6.73 -1.98 -3.67
N GLY A 119 8.04 -2.10 -3.96
CA GLY A 119 9.07 -2.16 -2.92
C GLY A 119 9.11 -3.47 -2.14
N CYS A 120 8.59 -4.56 -2.70
CA CYS A 120 8.73 -5.88 -2.09
C CYS A 120 10.18 -6.41 -2.17
N ALA A 121 10.54 -7.30 -1.26
CA ALA A 121 11.80 -8.05 -1.32
C ALA A 121 11.67 -9.30 -2.20
N GLN A 122 10.49 -9.94 -2.19
CA GLN A 122 10.21 -11.12 -3.01
C GLN A 122 8.78 -11.08 -3.53
N LEU A 123 8.60 -11.64 -4.73
CA LEU A 123 7.28 -11.83 -5.33
C LEU A 123 7.22 -13.16 -6.06
N VAL A 124 6.25 -13.98 -5.69
CA VAL A 124 5.87 -15.17 -6.46
C VAL A 124 4.41 -15.02 -6.89
N ALA A 125 4.19 -15.01 -8.20
CA ALA A 125 2.86 -14.91 -8.78
C ALA A 125 2.36 -16.30 -9.23
N THR A 126 1.07 -16.53 -9.04
CA THR A 126 0.31 -17.67 -9.58
C THR A 126 -1.00 -17.12 -10.14
N ASP A 127 -1.73 -17.90 -10.94
CA ASP A 127 -3.03 -17.42 -11.44
C ASP A 127 -4.10 -17.31 -10.33
N ALA A 128 -3.85 -17.95 -9.18
CA ALA A 128 -4.76 -17.97 -8.04
C ALA A 128 -4.43 -16.90 -6.98
N VAL A 129 -3.15 -16.60 -6.78
CA VAL A 129 -2.68 -15.67 -5.75
C VAL A 129 -1.27 -15.16 -6.08
N SER A 130 -1.03 -13.90 -5.79
CA SER A 130 0.32 -13.34 -5.77
C SER A 130 0.80 -13.19 -4.34
N VAL A 131 1.97 -13.75 -4.04
CA VAL A 131 2.60 -13.72 -2.72
C VAL A 131 3.72 -12.69 -2.73
N TYR A 132 3.49 -11.61 -2.00
CA TYR A 132 4.45 -10.54 -1.78
C TYR A 132 5.10 -10.73 -0.41
N VAL A 133 6.41 -10.55 -0.35
CA VAL A 133 7.15 -10.48 0.90
C VAL A 133 7.88 -9.15 0.93
N PHE A 134 7.56 -8.33 1.91
CA PHE A 134 8.12 -7.01 2.12
C PHE A 134 9.37 -7.07 3.01
N PRO A 135 10.22 -6.02 2.98
CA PRO A 135 11.35 -5.92 3.90
C PRO A 135 10.90 -5.93 5.38
N ASP A 136 9.77 -5.30 5.67
CA ASP A 136 9.21 -5.13 7.01
C ASP A 136 7.66 -5.08 7.01
N GLU A 137 7.06 -5.12 8.20
CA GLU A 137 5.61 -5.14 8.38
C GLU A 137 4.93 -3.79 8.08
N ALA A 138 5.62 -2.65 8.24
CA ALA A 138 5.04 -1.34 7.91
C ALA A 138 4.85 -1.21 6.40
N SER A 139 5.87 -1.62 5.63
CA SER A 139 5.81 -1.70 4.16
C SER A 139 4.68 -2.62 3.69
N ALA A 140 4.54 -3.80 4.31
CA ALA A 140 3.44 -4.72 4.03
C ALA A 140 2.06 -4.13 4.37
N THR A 141 1.97 -3.40 5.48
CA THR A 141 0.72 -2.77 5.95
C THR A 141 0.24 -1.72 4.97
N ASN A 142 1.10 -0.77 4.60
CA ASN A 142 0.79 0.27 3.63
C ASN A 142 0.26 -0.32 2.31
N GLN A 143 0.93 -1.35 1.78
CA GLN A 143 0.51 -1.94 0.53
C GLN A 143 -0.81 -2.73 0.64
N THR A 144 -1.05 -3.37 1.79
CA THR A 144 -2.32 -4.07 2.04
C THR A 144 -3.49 -3.09 2.11
N GLU A 145 -3.30 -1.92 2.72
CA GLU A 145 -4.33 -0.88 2.80
C GLU A 145 -4.71 -0.35 1.41
N VAL A 146 -3.73 -0.19 0.51
CA VAL A 146 -3.95 0.20 -0.89
C VAL A 146 -4.77 -0.86 -1.65
N TRP A 147 -4.52 -2.16 -1.40
CA TRP A 147 -5.25 -3.25 -2.06
C TRP A 147 -6.59 -3.60 -1.41
N GLY A 148 -6.79 -3.20 -0.16
CA GLY A 148 -8.05 -3.37 0.56
C GLY A 148 -8.53 -4.83 0.60
N THR A 149 -9.77 -5.06 0.16
CA THR A 149 -10.45 -6.36 0.25
C THR A 149 -9.86 -7.46 -0.65
N ASP A 150 -8.99 -7.09 -1.58
CA ASP A 150 -8.30 -8.06 -2.44
C ASP A 150 -6.95 -8.51 -1.87
N ALA A 151 -6.61 -8.10 -0.65
CA ALA A 151 -5.38 -8.52 0.02
C ALA A 151 -5.60 -9.07 1.43
N TYR A 152 -4.71 -9.98 1.83
CA TYR A 152 -4.61 -10.50 3.19
C TYR A 152 -3.16 -10.45 3.65
N ARG A 153 -2.92 -9.96 4.87
CA ARG A 153 -1.58 -9.80 5.44
C ARG A 153 -1.38 -10.64 6.69
N LYS A 154 -0.16 -11.14 6.85
CA LYS A 154 0.37 -11.66 8.11
C LYS A 154 1.84 -11.27 8.24
N GLY A 155 2.14 -10.35 9.16
CA GLY A 155 3.47 -9.75 9.29
C GLY A 155 3.92 -9.08 7.99
N ALA A 156 5.15 -9.36 7.55
CA ALA A 156 5.72 -8.84 6.30
C ALA A 156 5.27 -9.59 5.03
N VAL A 157 4.38 -10.59 5.13
CA VAL A 157 3.87 -11.35 3.98
C VAL A 157 2.46 -10.90 3.64
N VAL A 158 2.21 -10.61 2.37
CA VAL A 158 0.90 -10.19 1.84
C VAL A 158 0.50 -11.10 0.69
N LEU A 159 -0.72 -11.61 0.75
CA LEU A 159 -1.41 -12.28 -0.36
C LEU A 159 -2.25 -11.24 -1.08
N ASN A 160 -2.12 -11.20 -2.40
CA ASN A 160 -2.91 -10.33 -3.27
C ASN A 160 -3.68 -11.18 -4.29
N TYR A 161 -4.97 -10.90 -4.40
CA TYR A 161 -5.92 -11.58 -5.28
C TYR A 161 -6.42 -10.69 -6.42
N LEU A 162 -5.92 -9.45 -6.53
CA LEU A 162 -6.26 -8.55 -7.63
C LEU A 162 -5.97 -9.23 -8.98
N GLY A 163 -6.96 -9.19 -9.88
CA GLY A 163 -6.86 -9.80 -11.21
C GLY A 163 -6.91 -11.34 -11.24
N THR A 164 -7.05 -12.01 -10.09
CA THR A 164 -7.20 -13.48 -10.03
C THR A 164 -8.67 -13.88 -10.16
N LYS A 165 -8.91 -15.14 -10.56
CA LYS A 165 -10.26 -15.74 -10.59
C LYS A 165 -10.61 -16.48 -9.30
N THR A 166 -9.85 -16.26 -8.24
CA THR A 166 -9.96 -16.97 -6.97
C THR A 166 -11.20 -16.51 -6.20
N SER A 167 -12.14 -17.43 -5.97
CA SER A 167 -13.39 -17.15 -5.25
C SER A 167 -13.13 -16.74 -3.80
N ALA A 168 -14.05 -15.99 -3.18
CA ALA A 168 -13.93 -15.57 -1.78
C ALA A 168 -13.77 -16.76 -0.80
N THR A 169 -14.41 -17.90 -1.08
CA THR A 169 -14.25 -19.13 -0.30
C THR A 169 -12.83 -19.67 -0.41
N GLU A 170 -12.24 -19.64 -1.60
CA GLU A 170 -10.88 -20.12 -1.84
C GLU A 170 -9.83 -19.16 -1.26
N ARG A 171 -10.03 -17.84 -1.39
CA ARG A 171 -9.19 -16.81 -0.75
C ARG A 171 -9.04 -17.08 0.76
N LYS A 172 -10.16 -17.32 1.46
CA LYS A 172 -10.15 -17.68 2.89
C LYS A 172 -9.30 -18.92 3.21
N ARG A 173 -9.18 -19.88 2.29
CA ARG A 173 -8.34 -21.06 2.48
C ARG A 173 -6.85 -20.71 2.37
N TYR A 174 -6.46 -19.90 1.38
CA TYR A 174 -5.08 -19.39 1.29
C TYR A 174 -4.71 -18.53 2.50
N ASP A 175 -5.59 -17.60 2.89
CA ASP A 175 -5.41 -16.74 4.07
C ASP A 175 -5.19 -17.59 5.32
N GLY A 176 -6.02 -18.62 5.50
CA GLY A 176 -5.93 -19.55 6.61
C GLY A 176 -4.64 -20.40 6.64
N VAL A 177 -4.01 -20.64 5.49
CA VAL A 177 -2.69 -21.29 5.45
C VAL A 177 -1.60 -20.30 5.85
N LEU A 178 -1.62 -19.07 5.32
CA LEU A 178 -0.64 -18.06 5.69
C LEU A 178 -0.72 -17.73 7.20
N ALA A 179 -1.92 -17.62 7.75
CA ALA A 179 -2.16 -17.34 9.16
C ALA A 179 -1.52 -18.36 10.12
N LYS A 180 -1.29 -19.59 9.65
CA LYS A 180 -0.67 -20.69 10.42
C LYS A 180 0.83 -20.84 10.18
N LEU A 181 1.36 -20.20 9.13
CA LEU A 181 2.75 -20.33 8.70
C LEU A 181 3.66 -19.26 9.32
N ALA A 182 3.10 -18.09 9.62
CA ALA A 182 3.80 -16.91 10.09
C ALA A 182 3.41 -16.51 11.51
#